data_AF-K7ZGN3-F1
#
_entry.id   AF-K7ZGN3-F1
#
_cell.length_a   1.000
_cell.length_b   1.000
_cell.length_c   1.000
_cell.angle_alpha   90.00
_cell.angle_beta   90.00
_cell.angle_gamma   90.00
#
_symmetry.space_group_name_H-M   'P 1'
#
loop_
_entity.id
_entity.type
_entity.pdbx_description
1 polymer ?
#
loop_
_entity_poly.entity_id
_entity_poly.type
_entity_poly.pdbx_seq_one_letter_code
_entity_poly.pdbx_strand_id
1 'polypeptide(L)'
;MVATANASSSQLCKSGIATTSTYFVPHIKDYCSGSKPCKKFLKQVRMQGSGTLSGNRLLTYTGKTRSLGSCDTAFGASGKCLIPFFSVAADPRYYSMGDIIRMPALEGKRIRMPNGKTVIHPGYLIVHDTGGAIKGPNRFDMFTGSYGLNDKDNVFGYKGSRDLRMTDVNDCTKSFSTVRRNSYDYQNSLAMLEDILSDVYSSKRSIASYQSYKKGSR
;
A
#
# COMPACT_ATOMS: atom_id res chain seq x y z
N MET A 1 -22.63 7.18 -35.65
CA MET A 1 -21.72 8.16 -35.01
C MET A 1 -21.04 7.48 -33.84
N VAL A 2 -19.72 7.26 -33.93
CA VAL A 2 -18.96 6.62 -32.85
C VAL A 2 -18.55 7.72 -31.88
N ALA A 3 -19.13 7.72 -30.69
CA ALA A 3 -18.67 8.55 -29.58
C ALA A 3 -17.37 7.95 -29.04
N THR A 4 -16.23 8.50 -29.47
CA THR A 4 -14.94 8.25 -28.83
C THR A 4 -14.93 8.95 -27.48
N ALA A 5 -15.14 8.18 -26.42
CA ALA A 5 -14.91 8.63 -25.06
C ALA A 5 -13.40 8.91 -24.89
N ASN A 6 -13.03 10.20 -24.88
CA ASN A 6 -11.71 10.62 -24.42
C ASN A 6 -11.63 10.39 -22.91
N ALA A 7 -11.13 9.22 -22.53
CA ALA A 7 -10.63 8.99 -21.18
C ALA A 7 -9.40 9.90 -21.01
N SER A 8 -9.59 11.04 -20.35
CA SER A 8 -8.51 11.89 -19.88
C SER A 8 -7.59 11.06 -19.00
N SER A 9 -6.48 10.57 -19.56
CA SER A 9 -5.39 10.03 -18.77
C SER A 9 -4.83 11.22 -17.99
N SER A 10 -5.01 11.23 -16.66
CA SER A 10 -4.27 12.15 -15.80
C SER A 10 -2.80 12.05 -16.19
N GLN A 11 -2.25 13.13 -16.76
CA GLN A 11 -0.88 13.14 -17.20
C GLN A 11 0.01 12.88 -15.99
N LEU A 12 0.78 11.78 -16.03
CA LEU A 12 1.68 11.46 -14.94
C LEU A 12 2.70 12.59 -14.77
N CYS A 13 3.11 12.81 -13.52
CA CYS A 13 4.24 13.69 -13.23
C CYS A 13 5.51 13.25 -13.95
N LYS A 14 6.47 14.18 -14.08
CA LYS A 14 7.80 13.90 -14.65
C LYS A 14 8.49 12.73 -13.94
N SER A 15 9.44 12.09 -14.63
CA SER A 15 10.26 11.00 -14.06
C SER A 15 10.84 11.34 -12.68
N GLY A 16 10.82 10.37 -11.77
CA GLY A 16 11.28 10.52 -10.39
C GLY A 16 10.30 11.28 -9.47
N ILE A 17 9.14 11.68 -9.96
CA ILE A 17 8.07 12.32 -9.18
C ILE A 17 6.81 11.47 -9.30
N ALA A 18 6.25 11.07 -8.17
CA ALA A 18 5.08 10.23 -8.07
C ALA A 18 3.78 11.03 -8.06
N THR A 19 2.79 10.50 -8.77
CA THR A 19 1.36 10.76 -8.51
C THR A 19 0.88 9.73 -7.50
N THR A 20 0.15 10.16 -6.48
CA THR A 20 -0.22 9.29 -5.37
C THR A 20 -1.71 9.32 -5.04
N SER A 21 -2.20 8.19 -4.55
CA SER A 21 -3.52 8.04 -3.93
C SER A 21 -3.37 7.15 -2.69
N THR A 22 -4.48 6.92 -1.98
CA THR A 22 -4.53 5.92 -0.92
C THR A 22 -5.70 4.96 -1.12
N TYR A 23 -5.53 3.73 -0.64
CA TYR A 23 -6.58 2.73 -0.55
C TYR A 23 -6.51 2.04 0.81
N PHE A 24 -7.65 1.51 1.27
CA PHE A 24 -7.81 0.92 2.59
C PHE A 24 -8.78 -0.24 2.55
N VAL A 25 -8.78 -1.08 3.58
CA VAL A 25 -9.68 -2.23 3.70
C VAL A 25 -10.82 -1.86 4.66
N PRO A 26 -12.04 -1.60 4.16
CA PRO A 26 -13.19 -1.29 5.01
C PRO A 26 -13.54 -2.48 5.89
N HIS A 27 -13.99 -2.22 7.12
CA HIS A 27 -14.53 -3.26 8.00
C HIS A 27 -16.06 -3.20 8.01
N ILE A 28 -16.72 -4.37 7.94
CA ILE A 28 -18.20 -4.45 7.84
C ILE A 28 -18.93 -3.65 8.92
N LYS A 29 -18.42 -3.69 10.16
CA LYS A 29 -18.97 -2.97 11.34
C LYS A 29 -19.03 -1.45 11.16
N ASP A 30 -18.19 -0.88 10.29
CA ASP A 30 -18.12 0.58 10.08
C ASP A 30 -19.23 1.05 9.12
N TYR A 31 -19.91 0.12 8.45
CA TYR A 31 -20.89 0.41 7.40
C TYR A 31 -22.25 -0.24 7.62
N CYS A 32 -22.29 -1.38 8.33
CA CYS A 32 -23.48 -2.21 8.47
C CYS A 32 -23.79 -2.47 9.95
N SER A 33 -25.08 -2.48 10.29
CA SER A 33 -25.57 -2.77 11.66
C SER A 33 -25.53 -4.25 12.04
N GLY A 34 -25.36 -5.15 11.06
CA GLY A 34 -25.35 -6.60 11.27
C GLY A 34 -24.16 -7.29 10.61
N SER A 35 -24.10 -8.63 10.75
CA SER A 35 -23.01 -9.47 10.25
C SER A 35 -23.06 -9.76 8.74
N LYS A 36 -24.14 -9.38 8.06
CA LYS A 36 -24.33 -9.57 6.61
C LYS A 36 -23.87 -8.33 5.83
N PRO A 37 -23.11 -8.48 4.72
CA PRO A 37 -22.69 -7.36 3.88
C PRO A 37 -23.87 -6.52 3.37
N CYS A 38 -23.93 -5.26 3.78
CA CYS A 38 -24.91 -4.28 3.30
C CYS A 38 -24.41 -3.54 2.05
N LYS A 39 -25.32 -2.87 1.32
CA LYS A 39 -25.01 -2.16 0.06
C LYS A 39 -23.86 -1.13 0.20
N LYS A 40 -23.81 -0.41 1.33
CA LYS A 40 -22.75 0.60 1.60
C LYS A 40 -21.37 -0.06 1.69
N PHE A 41 -21.26 -1.15 2.43
CA PHE A 41 -20.02 -1.92 2.55
C PHE A 41 -19.61 -2.54 1.22
N LEU A 42 -20.55 -3.17 0.49
CA LEU A 42 -20.26 -3.77 -0.82
C LEU A 42 -19.78 -2.73 -1.85
N LYS A 43 -20.28 -1.49 -1.79
CA LYS A 43 -19.77 -0.38 -2.61
C LYS A 43 -18.30 -0.09 -2.31
N GLN A 44 -17.92 -0.10 -1.03
CA GLN A 44 -16.52 0.10 -0.62
C GLN A 44 -15.64 -1.09 -1.02
N VAL A 45 -16.10 -2.33 -0.81
CA VAL A 45 -15.38 -3.54 -1.26
C VAL A 45 -15.11 -3.51 -2.75
N ARG A 46 -16.08 -3.06 -3.56
CA ARG A 46 -15.90 -2.92 -5.02
C ARG A 46 -14.84 -1.86 -5.38
N MET A 47 -14.77 -0.78 -4.62
CA MET A 47 -13.83 0.32 -4.87
C MET A 47 -12.41 -0.03 -4.40
N GLN A 48 -12.29 -0.60 -3.21
CA GLN A 48 -11.02 -0.88 -2.54
C GLN A 48 -10.44 -2.25 -2.89
N GLY A 49 -11.19 -3.09 -3.61
CA GLY A 49 -10.81 -4.45 -3.97
C GLY A 49 -11.12 -5.52 -2.92
N SER A 50 -11.19 -5.15 -1.64
CA SER A 50 -11.57 -6.08 -0.55
C SER A 50 -12.20 -5.37 0.64
N GLY A 51 -12.71 -6.12 1.60
CA GLY A 51 -13.18 -5.63 2.90
C GLY A 51 -13.24 -6.74 3.94
N THR A 52 -13.02 -6.40 5.20
CA THR A 52 -13.02 -7.37 6.31
C THR A 52 -14.44 -7.61 6.84
N LEU A 53 -14.75 -8.89 7.03
CA LEU A 53 -15.96 -9.38 7.69
C LEU A 53 -15.61 -9.81 9.13
N SER A 54 -16.63 -9.99 9.97
CA SER A 54 -16.46 -10.60 11.28
C SER A 54 -15.86 -12.02 11.18
N GLY A 55 -15.07 -12.38 12.20
CA GLY A 55 -14.45 -13.70 12.32
C GLY A 55 -13.21 -13.90 11.44
N ASN A 56 -12.40 -12.86 11.26
CA ASN A 56 -11.11 -12.92 10.53
C ASN A 56 -11.26 -13.35 9.06
N ARG A 57 -12.30 -12.87 8.39
CA ARG A 57 -12.61 -13.20 7.00
C ARG A 57 -12.49 -11.97 6.11
N LEU A 58 -11.97 -12.17 4.90
CA LEU A 58 -11.83 -11.15 3.87
C LEU A 58 -12.82 -11.42 2.74
N LEU A 59 -13.69 -10.46 2.45
CA LEU A 59 -14.51 -10.45 1.24
C LEU A 59 -13.76 -9.73 0.13
N THR A 60 -13.55 -10.41 -1.00
CA THR A 60 -12.96 -9.80 -2.20
C THR A 60 -14.03 -9.17 -3.09
N TYR A 61 -13.64 -8.23 -3.94
CA TYR A 61 -14.55 -7.60 -4.91
C TYR A 61 -15.19 -8.60 -5.89
N THR A 62 -14.58 -9.78 -6.07
CA THR A 62 -15.12 -10.89 -6.88
C THR A 62 -16.23 -11.68 -6.16
N GLY A 63 -16.54 -11.35 -4.90
CA GLY A 63 -17.52 -12.05 -4.08
C GLY A 63 -16.96 -13.25 -3.32
N LYS A 64 -15.72 -13.67 -3.59
CA LYS A 64 -15.07 -14.75 -2.83
C LYS A 64 -14.70 -14.30 -1.42
N THR A 65 -14.94 -15.17 -0.45
CA THR A 65 -14.49 -14.98 0.93
C THR A 65 -13.26 -15.84 1.20
N ARG A 66 -12.28 -15.29 1.92
CA ARG A 66 -11.04 -15.97 2.32
C ARG A 66 -10.83 -15.82 3.83
N SER A 67 -10.19 -16.80 4.46
CA SER A 67 -9.65 -16.61 5.81
C SER A 67 -8.41 -15.72 5.73
N LEU A 68 -8.29 -14.75 6.64
CA LEU A 68 -7.10 -13.93 6.76
C LEU A 68 -5.94 -14.68 7.44
N GLY A 69 -6.23 -15.75 8.20
CA GLY A 69 -5.20 -16.51 8.92
C GLY A 69 -4.42 -15.59 9.86
N SER A 70 -3.10 -15.55 9.70
CA SER A 70 -2.20 -14.66 10.46
C SER A 70 -2.09 -13.25 9.88
N CYS A 71 -2.68 -12.96 8.72
CA CYS A 71 -2.79 -11.60 8.22
C CYS A 71 -3.85 -10.84 9.03
N ASP A 72 -3.55 -9.59 9.34
CA ASP A 72 -4.36 -8.70 10.16
C ASP A 72 -5.14 -7.67 9.33
N THR A 73 -4.93 -7.65 8.01
CA THR A 73 -5.44 -6.61 7.10
C THR A 73 -6.13 -7.21 5.86
N ALA A 74 -5.36 -7.49 4.80
CA ALA A 74 -5.78 -8.03 3.52
C ALA A 74 -4.58 -8.64 2.78
N PHE A 75 -4.85 -9.37 1.70
CA PHE A 75 -3.82 -9.89 0.80
C PHE A 75 -3.68 -8.98 -0.41
N GLY A 76 -2.45 -8.62 -0.75
CA GLY A 76 -2.15 -7.97 -2.02
C GLY A 76 -2.09 -8.98 -3.17
N ALA A 77 -1.96 -8.49 -4.39
CA ALA A 77 -1.74 -9.33 -5.57
C ALA A 77 -0.48 -10.21 -5.50
N SER A 78 0.51 -9.84 -4.67
CA SER A 78 1.67 -10.69 -4.34
C SER A 78 1.33 -11.95 -3.54
N GLY A 79 0.13 -12.04 -2.96
CA GLY A 79 -0.26 -13.08 -2.00
C GLY A 79 0.24 -12.83 -0.57
N LYS A 80 1.01 -11.77 -0.33
CA LYS A 80 1.48 -11.36 1.00
C LYS A 80 0.42 -10.50 1.72
N CYS A 81 0.49 -10.45 3.05
CA CYS A 81 -0.31 -9.50 3.81
C CYS A 81 0.09 -8.06 3.44
N LEU A 82 -0.88 -7.19 3.21
CA LEU A 82 -0.63 -5.77 3.03
C LEU A 82 -0.31 -5.11 4.36
N ILE A 83 0.71 -4.25 4.35
CA ILE A 83 1.24 -3.64 5.56
C ILE A 83 0.85 -2.16 5.54
N PRO A 84 0.02 -1.69 6.49
CA PRO A 84 -0.42 -0.30 6.55
C PRO A 84 0.76 0.65 6.51
N PHE A 85 0.71 1.66 5.64
CA PHE A 85 1.72 2.68 5.39
C PHE A 85 3.04 2.23 4.77
N PHE A 86 3.28 0.92 4.60
CA PHE A 86 4.50 0.38 3.99
C PHE A 86 4.24 -0.32 2.65
N SER A 87 3.05 -0.89 2.45
CA SER A 87 2.69 -1.53 1.17
C SER A 87 2.13 -0.52 0.17
N VAL A 88 2.52 -0.69 -1.09
CA VAL A 88 2.06 0.13 -2.20
C VAL A 88 1.55 -0.73 -3.35
N ALA A 89 0.52 -0.25 -4.04
CA ALA A 89 0.09 -0.78 -5.33
C ALA A 89 0.80 -0.04 -6.47
N ALA A 90 1.33 -0.79 -7.43
CA ALA A 90 2.04 -0.25 -8.59
C ALA A 90 1.62 -0.95 -9.89
N ASP A 91 2.01 -0.35 -11.03
CA ASP A 91 1.77 -0.94 -12.35
C ASP A 91 2.77 -2.09 -12.61
N PRO A 92 2.30 -3.34 -12.82
CA PRO A 92 3.15 -4.52 -12.95
C PRO A 92 3.97 -4.53 -14.25
N ARG A 93 3.67 -3.63 -15.20
CA ARG A 93 4.50 -3.43 -16.39
C ARG A 93 5.84 -2.77 -16.08
N TYR A 94 5.95 -2.09 -14.93
CA TYR A 94 7.14 -1.34 -14.52
C TYR A 94 7.75 -1.84 -13.21
N TYR A 95 6.96 -2.48 -12.34
CA TYR A 95 7.38 -2.90 -11.01
C TYR A 95 7.04 -4.36 -10.74
N SER A 96 7.99 -5.10 -10.16
CA SER A 96 7.79 -6.47 -9.69
C SER A 96 7.34 -6.50 -8.23
N MET A 97 6.57 -7.51 -7.85
CA MET A 97 6.13 -7.71 -6.46
C MET A 97 7.32 -7.91 -5.52
N GLY A 98 7.49 -7.02 -4.55
CA GLY A 98 8.61 -6.93 -3.60
C GLY A 98 9.65 -5.86 -3.98
N ASP A 99 9.45 -5.11 -5.05
CA ASP A 99 10.31 -3.97 -5.37
C ASP A 99 10.17 -2.92 -4.26
N ILE A 100 11.28 -2.26 -3.94
CA ILE A 100 11.30 -1.23 -2.91
C ILE A 100 11.30 0.14 -3.58
N ILE A 101 10.40 1.00 -3.14
CA ILE A 101 10.30 2.40 -3.55
C ILE A 101 10.80 3.25 -2.40
N ARG A 102 11.87 4.00 -2.62
CA ARG A 102 12.31 5.05 -1.68
C ARG A 102 11.50 6.30 -1.94
N MET A 103 10.90 6.84 -0.89
CA MET A 103 10.18 8.11 -0.90
C MET A 103 10.70 8.97 0.27
N PRO A 104 11.65 9.88 0.03
CA PRO A 104 12.35 10.62 1.09
C PRO A 104 11.43 11.41 2.03
N ALA A 105 10.30 11.89 1.53
CA ALA A 105 9.31 12.63 2.33
C ALA A 105 8.76 11.82 3.52
N LEU A 106 8.87 10.49 3.48
CA LEU A 106 8.44 9.60 4.55
C LEU A 106 9.52 9.34 5.61
N GLU A 107 10.79 9.63 5.30
CA GLU A 107 11.92 9.32 6.18
C GLU A 107 11.84 10.13 7.49
N GLY A 108 12.00 9.46 8.64
CA GLY A 108 11.96 10.08 9.96
C GLY A 108 10.56 10.44 10.46
N LYS A 109 9.50 10.17 9.69
CA LYS A 109 8.13 10.55 10.04
C LYS A 109 7.54 9.57 11.06
N ARG A 110 6.90 10.09 12.10
CA ARG A 110 6.21 9.30 13.13
C ARG A 110 4.86 8.84 12.61
N ILE A 111 4.61 7.53 12.60
CA ILE A 111 3.36 6.93 12.12
C ILE A 111 2.77 6.06 13.21
N ARG A 112 1.47 6.23 13.48
CA ARG A 112 0.71 5.36 14.36
C ARG A 112 0.12 4.20 13.54
N MET A 113 0.52 2.99 13.89
CA MET A 113 0.06 1.75 13.27
C MET A 113 -1.34 1.37 13.77
N PRO A 114 -2.12 0.55 13.02
CA PRO A 114 -3.45 0.08 13.45
C PRO A 114 -3.50 -0.61 14.82
N ASN A 115 -2.40 -1.25 15.23
CA ASN A 115 -2.30 -1.88 16.55
C ASN A 115 -1.95 -0.88 17.68
N GLY A 116 -1.91 0.42 17.39
CA GLY A 116 -1.63 1.49 18.35
C GLY A 116 -0.16 1.82 18.55
N LYS A 117 0.78 0.98 18.08
CA LYS A 117 2.23 1.26 18.16
C LYS A 117 2.59 2.44 17.27
N THR A 118 3.58 3.22 17.69
CA THR A 118 4.14 4.31 16.88
C THR A 118 5.51 3.90 16.37
N VAL A 119 5.76 4.08 15.08
CA VAL A 119 7.03 3.79 14.41
C VAL A 119 7.59 5.02 13.73
N ILE A 120 8.91 5.00 13.49
CA ILE A 120 9.58 5.95 12.60
C ILE A 120 9.67 5.33 11.22
N HIS A 121 9.08 5.97 10.22
CA HIS A 121 9.08 5.43 8.87
C HIS A 121 10.48 5.61 8.22
N PRO A 122 11.06 4.57 7.61
CA PRO A 122 12.45 4.58 7.13
C PRO A 122 12.60 5.21 5.74
N GLY A 123 11.50 5.73 5.17
CA GLY A 123 11.50 6.27 3.81
C GLY A 123 11.29 5.23 2.71
N TYR A 124 11.01 3.96 3.04
CA TYR A 124 10.86 2.87 2.08
C TYR A 124 9.43 2.32 2.07
N LEU A 125 8.94 2.00 0.88
CA LEU A 125 7.69 1.30 0.61
C LEU A 125 7.99 0.03 -0.17
N ILE A 126 7.13 -0.97 -0.07
CA ILE A 126 7.26 -2.25 -0.76
C ILE A 126 6.05 -2.54 -1.66
N VAL A 127 6.32 -2.90 -2.92
CA VAL A 127 5.28 -3.22 -3.90
C VAL A 127 4.68 -4.59 -3.56
N HIS A 128 3.51 -4.62 -2.93
CA HIS A 128 2.80 -5.86 -2.60
C HIS A 128 1.51 -6.04 -3.37
N ASP A 129 1.07 -5.00 -4.08
CA ASP A 129 -0.23 -4.99 -4.74
C ASP A 129 -0.21 -4.37 -6.14
N THR A 130 -1.33 -4.51 -6.84
CA THR A 130 -1.61 -3.82 -8.08
C THR A 130 -3.09 -3.46 -8.18
N GLY A 131 -3.44 -2.53 -9.07
CA GLY A 131 -4.81 -2.12 -9.30
C GLY A 131 -5.09 -1.80 -10.75
N GLY A 132 -6.34 -2.04 -11.18
CA GLY A 132 -6.79 -1.75 -12.54
C GLY A 132 -6.66 -0.28 -12.95
N ALA A 133 -6.72 0.65 -11.98
CA ALA A 133 -6.55 2.09 -12.19
C ALA A 133 -5.11 2.59 -11.99
N ILE A 134 -4.19 1.73 -11.53
CA ILE A 134 -2.81 2.10 -11.22
C ILE A 134 -1.98 1.86 -12.47
N LYS A 135 -1.68 2.94 -13.21
CA LYS A 135 -1.05 2.89 -14.53
C LYS A 135 0.13 3.84 -14.66
N GLY A 136 1.21 3.29 -15.20
CA GLY A 136 2.45 4.00 -15.53
C GLY A 136 3.53 3.93 -14.44
N PRO A 137 4.76 4.37 -14.79
CA PRO A 137 5.92 4.22 -13.92
C PRO A 137 5.90 5.12 -12.69
N ASN A 138 5.11 6.18 -12.69
CA ASN A 138 5.12 7.21 -11.64
C ASN A 138 3.81 7.24 -10.84
N ARG A 139 3.06 6.14 -10.81
CA ARG A 139 1.73 6.07 -10.17
C ARG A 139 1.72 5.03 -9.07
N PHE A 140 1.41 5.47 -7.86
CA PHE A 140 1.44 4.63 -6.66
C PHE A 140 0.18 4.82 -5.81
N ASP A 141 -0.43 3.74 -5.36
CA ASP A 141 -1.55 3.76 -4.41
C ASP A 141 -1.08 3.26 -3.05
N MET A 142 -1.14 4.09 -2.02
CA MET A 142 -0.59 3.76 -0.70
C MET A 142 -1.62 3.01 0.12
N PHE A 143 -1.24 1.85 0.66
CA PHE A 143 -2.13 1.08 1.53
C PHE A 143 -2.16 1.69 2.93
N THR A 144 -3.34 2.04 3.45
CA THR A 144 -3.49 2.67 4.78
C THR A 144 -4.14 1.76 5.82
N GLY A 145 -4.20 0.44 5.58
CA GLY A 145 -4.80 -0.50 6.52
C GLY A 145 -6.31 -0.33 6.58
N SER A 146 -6.86 -0.15 7.78
CA SER A 146 -8.29 0.17 7.99
C SER A 146 -8.59 1.68 8.00
N TYR A 147 -7.58 2.53 7.83
CA TYR A 147 -7.72 3.98 7.96
C TYR A 147 -8.19 4.60 6.63
N GLY A 148 -9.46 5.00 6.58
CA GLY A 148 -10.01 5.74 5.44
C GLY A 148 -9.43 7.16 5.30
N LEU A 149 -9.75 7.83 4.19
CA LEU A 149 -9.21 9.17 3.85
C LEU A 149 -9.46 10.27 4.92
N ASN A 150 -10.57 10.18 5.65
CA ASN A 150 -10.98 11.16 6.66
C ASN A 150 -10.57 10.78 8.09
N ASP A 151 -9.95 9.60 8.26
CA ASP A 151 -9.46 9.16 9.55
C ASP A 151 -8.32 10.08 10.01
N LYS A 152 -8.36 10.49 11.28
CA LYS A 152 -7.33 11.37 11.87
C LYS A 152 -5.98 10.67 12.01
N ASP A 153 -5.98 9.34 12.10
CA ASP A 153 -4.76 8.53 12.21
C ASP A 153 -4.22 8.14 10.82
N ASN A 154 -4.94 8.47 9.72
CA ASN A 154 -4.43 8.33 8.36
C ASN A 154 -3.47 9.47 8.01
N VAL A 155 -2.18 9.25 8.25
CA VAL A 155 -1.13 10.24 7.91
C VAL A 155 -1.01 10.52 6.41
N PHE A 156 -1.52 9.64 5.55
CA PHE A 156 -1.56 9.84 4.10
C PHE A 156 -2.89 10.43 3.61
N GLY A 157 -3.90 10.52 4.47
CA GLY A 157 -5.24 11.02 4.18
C GLY A 157 -5.35 12.55 4.23
N TYR A 158 -6.57 13.07 4.17
CA TYR A 158 -6.82 14.52 4.09
C TYR A 158 -6.38 15.30 5.33
N LYS A 159 -6.27 14.64 6.48
CA LYS A 159 -5.80 15.21 7.76
C LYS A 159 -4.30 15.03 7.98
N GLY A 160 -3.61 14.34 7.08
CA GLY A 160 -2.16 14.22 7.10
C GLY A 160 -1.46 15.56 6.88
N SER A 161 -0.22 15.67 7.34
CA SER A 161 0.60 16.85 7.02
C SER A 161 0.84 16.94 5.51
N ARG A 162 1.06 18.15 4.99
CA ARG A 162 1.24 18.40 3.55
C ARG A 162 2.28 17.47 2.90
N ASP A 163 3.38 17.21 3.60
CA ASP A 163 4.46 16.36 3.12
C ASP A 163 4.05 14.88 3.02
N LEU A 164 3.17 14.43 3.91
CA LEU A 164 2.73 13.04 4.01
C LEU A 164 1.44 12.75 3.25
N ARG A 165 0.64 13.76 2.92
CA ARG A 165 -0.63 13.58 2.20
C ARG A 165 -0.37 12.95 0.82
N MET A 166 -1.07 11.86 0.53
CA MET A 166 -0.96 11.08 -0.71
C MET A 166 -2.33 10.93 -1.38
N THR A 167 -3.14 11.98 -1.43
CA THR A 167 -4.55 11.90 -1.85
C THR A 167 -4.85 12.52 -3.21
N ASP A 168 -3.85 13.13 -3.85
CA ASP A 168 -4.05 13.92 -5.07
C ASP A 168 -3.17 13.39 -6.19
N VAL A 169 -3.81 12.84 -7.22
CA VAL A 169 -3.12 12.29 -8.39
C VAL A 169 -2.49 13.38 -9.26
N ASN A 170 -2.76 14.65 -9.00
CA ASN A 170 -2.13 15.78 -9.68
C ASN A 170 -1.01 16.43 -8.84
N ASP A 171 -0.79 15.96 -7.61
CA ASP A 171 0.32 16.46 -6.77
C ASP A 171 1.65 15.88 -7.26
N CYS A 172 2.45 16.73 -7.92
CA CYS A 172 3.78 16.41 -8.42
C CYS A 172 4.91 16.85 -7.47
N THR A 173 4.71 16.73 -6.15
CA THR A 173 5.73 17.06 -5.14
C THR A 173 6.44 15.84 -4.54
N LYS A 174 5.94 14.62 -4.79
CA LYS A 174 6.43 13.40 -4.13
C LYS A 174 7.59 12.79 -4.90
N SER A 175 8.82 13.12 -4.54
CA SER A 175 9.99 12.47 -5.14
C SER A 175 10.08 10.99 -4.77
N PHE A 176 10.52 10.17 -5.72
CA PHE A 176 10.75 8.75 -5.48
C PHE A 176 11.91 8.21 -6.30
N SER A 177 12.47 7.09 -5.85
CA SER A 177 13.38 6.26 -6.63
C SER A 177 13.12 4.77 -6.35
N THR A 178 13.45 3.92 -7.31
CA THR A 178 13.38 2.48 -7.15
C THR A 178 14.70 1.95 -6.61
N VAL A 179 14.65 1.17 -5.54
CA VAL A 179 15.82 0.45 -5.02
C VAL A 179 15.88 -0.89 -5.74
N ARG A 180 16.87 -1.03 -6.63
CA ARG A 180 16.98 -2.21 -7.51
C ARG A 180 17.30 -3.46 -6.72
N ARG A 181 16.63 -4.56 -7.06
CA ARG A 181 16.99 -5.89 -6.55
C ARG A 181 18.45 -6.22 -6.88
N ASN A 182 19.07 -6.99 -5.99
CA ASN A 182 20.49 -7.37 -6.06
C ASN A 182 21.49 -6.23 -5.82
N SER A 183 21.06 -5.11 -5.23
CA SER A 183 21.98 -4.12 -4.68
C SER A 183 22.13 -4.28 -3.16
N TYR A 184 23.23 -3.77 -2.63
CA TYR A 184 23.41 -3.60 -1.19
C TYR A 184 22.28 -2.75 -0.59
N ASP A 185 21.90 -1.68 -1.28
CA ASP A 185 20.81 -0.79 -0.85
C ASP A 185 19.49 -1.55 -0.69
N TYR A 186 19.16 -2.48 -1.60
CA TYR A 186 17.95 -3.28 -1.48
C TYR A 186 17.96 -4.15 -0.23
N GLN A 187 19.09 -4.79 0.06
CA GLN A 187 19.23 -5.63 1.25
C GLN A 187 19.10 -4.79 2.52
N ASN A 188 19.73 -3.61 2.56
CA ASN A 188 19.64 -2.70 3.68
C ASN A 188 18.22 -2.15 3.88
N SER A 189 17.57 -1.70 2.81
CA SER A 189 16.18 -1.22 2.85
C SER A 189 15.20 -2.31 3.27
N LEU A 190 15.39 -3.55 2.79
CA LEU A 190 14.57 -4.69 3.20
C LEU A 190 14.75 -5.00 4.69
N ALA A 191 16.00 -5.03 5.17
CA ALA A 191 16.29 -5.25 6.58
C ALA A 191 15.65 -4.18 7.49
N MET A 192 15.73 -2.89 7.10
CA MET A 192 15.08 -1.79 7.83
C MET A 192 13.56 -1.97 7.90
N LEU A 193 12.93 -2.39 6.80
CA LEU A 193 11.49 -2.68 6.79
C LEU A 193 11.15 -3.87 7.69
N GLU A 194 11.90 -4.97 7.60
CA GLU A 194 11.65 -6.17 8.39
C GLU A 194 11.85 -5.94 9.89
N ASP A 195 12.85 -5.15 10.28
CA ASP A 195 13.14 -4.79 11.68
C ASP A 195 11.98 -4.00 12.31
N ILE A 196 11.56 -2.90 11.66
CA ILE A 196 10.41 -2.10 12.11
C ILE A 196 9.15 -2.95 12.22
N LEU A 197 8.92 -3.85 11.27
CA LEU A 197 7.72 -4.68 11.27
C LEU A 197 7.78 -5.82 12.30
N SER A 198 8.95 -6.34 12.60
CA SER A 198 9.16 -7.28 13.71
C SER A 198 8.80 -6.62 15.04
N ASP A 199 9.21 -5.36 15.24
CA ASP A 199 8.85 -4.58 16.41
C ASP A 199 7.34 -4.31 16.51
N VAL A 200 6.67 -4.04 15.38
CA VAL A 200 5.23 -3.80 15.35
C VAL A 200 4.45 -5.07 15.66
N TYR A 201 4.77 -6.18 14.98
CA TYR A 201 3.96 -7.40 14.95
C TYR A 201 4.45 -8.53 15.86
N SER A 202 5.53 -8.31 16.63
CA SER A 202 6.11 -9.26 17.58
C SER A 202 6.39 -10.65 16.97
N SER A 203 6.60 -10.68 15.64
CA SER A 203 6.90 -11.87 14.83
C SER A 203 7.62 -11.42 13.57
N LYS A 204 8.68 -12.13 13.17
CA LYS A 204 9.38 -11.85 11.91
C LYS A 204 8.44 -12.15 10.75
N ARG A 205 8.15 -11.12 9.94
CA ARG A 205 7.42 -11.26 8.68
C ARG A 205 8.42 -11.19 7.54
N SER A 206 8.57 -12.27 6.77
CA SER A 206 9.26 -12.21 5.47
C SER A 206 8.35 -11.47 4.49
N ILE A 207 8.73 -10.22 4.21
CA ILE A 207 7.95 -9.33 3.34
C ILE A 207 8.37 -9.45 1.87
N ALA A 208 9.59 -9.90 1.58
CA ALA A 208 10.04 -10.29 0.25
C ALA A 208 10.90 -11.56 0.28
N SER A 209 11.07 -12.21 -0.86
CA SER A 209 12.06 -13.29 -1.03
C SER A 209 13.47 -12.69 -1.18
N TYR A 210 14.40 -13.11 -0.32
CA TYR A 210 15.82 -12.77 -0.40
C TYR A 210 16.51 -13.63 -1.48
N GLN A 211 17.24 -12.99 -2.40
CA GLN A 211 18.31 -13.66 -3.16
C GLN A 211 19.65 -13.13 -2.64
N SER A 212 20.51 -14.04 -2.17
CA SER A 212 21.83 -13.69 -1.64
C SER A 212 22.68 -13.02 -2.72
N TYR A 213 23.07 -11.77 -2.49
CA TYR A 213 24.10 -11.12 -3.28
C TYR A 213 25.45 -11.81 -3.00
N LYS A 214 25.94 -12.60 -3.97
CA LYS A 214 27.35 -13.01 -3.96
C LYS A 214 28.17 -11.79 -4.35
N LYS A 215 28.82 -11.16 -3.37
CA LYS A 215 29.82 -10.13 -3.59
C LYS A 215 30.89 -10.74 -4.51
N GLY A 216 30.94 -10.29 -5.76
CA GLY A 216 32.00 -10.66 -6.69
C GLY A 216 33.35 -10.36 -6.03
N SER A 217 34.14 -11.42 -5.84
CA SER A 217 35.56 -11.32 -5.53
C SER A 217 36.26 -10.52 -6.62
N ARG A 218 37.18 -9.66 -6.19
CA ARG A 218 38.02 -8.78 -7.01
C ARG A 218 38.64 -9.49 -8.20
#